data_AF-A0A661QYU3-F1
#
_entry.id   AF-A0A661QYU3-F1
#
_cell.length_a   1.000
_cell.length_b   1.000
_cell.length_c   1.000
_cell.angle_alpha   90.00
_cell.angle_beta   90.00
_cell.angle_gamma   90.00
#
_symmetry.space_group_name_H-M   'P 1'
#
loop_
_entity.id
_entity.type
_entity.pdbx_description
1 polymer ?
#
loop_
_entity_poly.entity_id
_entity_poly.type
_entity_poly.pdbx_seq_one_letter_code
_entity_poly.pdbx_strand_id
1 'polypeptide(L)' 'VNPRTGHSPLETTSASVVAKTTLEADALSTSVFVMGPTRGMRFINSTPQCECLLITRKNKILKSGGWTNVAI' A
#
# COMPACT_ATOMS: atom_id res chain seq x y z
N VAL A 1 -3.24 13.39 -1.45
CA VAL A 1 -2.48 14.33 -2.32
C VAL A 1 -1.02 13.89 -2.38
N ASN A 2 -0.33 14.01 -3.52
CA ASN A 2 1.10 13.79 -3.62
C ASN A 2 1.84 15.03 -3.11
N PRO A 3 2.70 14.92 -2.07
CA PRO A 3 3.34 16.08 -1.45
C PRO A 3 4.36 16.78 -2.36
N ARG A 4 4.89 16.10 -3.38
CA ARG A 4 5.86 16.69 -4.32
C ARG A 4 5.21 17.53 -5.42
N THR A 5 3.96 17.21 -5.77
CA THR A 5 3.28 17.80 -6.94
C THR A 5 1.98 18.52 -6.61
N GLY A 6 1.40 18.30 -5.43
CA GLY A 6 0.08 18.83 -5.07
C GLY A 6 -1.10 18.15 -5.76
N HIS A 7 -0.87 17.15 -6.61
CA HIS A 7 -1.94 16.46 -7.36
C HIS A 7 -2.31 15.11 -6.73
N SER A 8 -3.47 14.56 -7.11
CA SER A 8 -3.86 13.20 -6.73
C SER A 8 -2.90 12.16 -7.33
N PRO A 9 -2.46 11.13 -6.56
CA PRO A 9 -1.72 10.00 -7.11
C PRO A 9 -2.52 9.30 -8.22
N LEU A 10 -1.85 8.89 -9.29
CA LEU A 10 -2.51 8.42 -10.52
C LEU A 10 -2.37 6.92 -10.79
N GLU A 11 -1.50 6.23 -10.05
CA GLU A 11 -1.12 4.84 -10.34
C GLU A 11 -1.91 3.79 -9.54
N THR A 12 -2.36 4.16 -8.34
CA THR A 12 -3.06 3.29 -7.39
C THR A 12 -4.53 3.70 -7.28
N THR A 13 -5.43 2.72 -7.32
CA THR A 13 -6.88 2.90 -7.12
C THR A 13 -7.26 2.63 -5.67
N SER A 14 -6.67 1.63 -5.04
CA SER A 14 -6.91 1.29 -3.63
C SER A 14 -5.66 0.69 -2.99
N ALA A 15 -5.52 0.90 -1.68
CA ALA A 15 -4.51 0.31 -0.85
C ALA A 15 -5.15 -0.21 0.44
N SER A 16 -4.94 -1.49 0.73
CA SER A 16 -5.30 -2.12 2.01
C SER A 16 -4.01 -2.53 2.70
N VAL A 17 -3.90 -2.25 4.00
CA VAL A 17 -2.70 -2.54 4.79
C VAL A 17 -3.11 -3.24 6.07
N VAL A 18 -2.34 -4.27 6.44
CA VAL A 18 -2.35 -4.92 7.74
C VAL A 18 -1.07 -4.56 8.46
N ALA A 19 -1.22 -4.13 9.72
CA ALA A 19 -0.12 -3.78 10.62
C ALA A 19 -0.52 -4.11 12.06
N LYS A 20 0.40 -3.94 13.00
CA LYS A 20 0.18 -4.24 14.42
C LYS A 20 -0.87 -3.32 15.06
N THR A 21 -0.98 -2.07 14.61
CA THR A 21 -1.95 -1.11 15.10
C THR A 21 -2.74 -0.47 13.96
N THR A 22 -3.94 0.04 14.28
CA THR A 22 -4.78 0.77 13.33
C THR A 22 -4.13 2.07 12.85
N LEU A 23 -3.40 2.76 13.74
CA LEU A 23 -2.65 3.96 13.41
C LEU A 23 -1.56 3.68 12.36
N GLU A 24 -0.78 2.62 12.56
CA GLU A 24 0.23 2.20 11.59
C GLU A 24 -0.41 1.82 10.25
N ALA A 25 -1.50 1.04 10.27
CA ALA A 25 -2.20 0.65 9.04
C ALA A 25 -2.71 1.86 8.25
N ASP A 26 -3.31 2.85 8.93
CA ASP A 26 -3.81 4.07 8.30
C ASP A 26 -2.67 4.90 7.69
N ALA A 27 -1.61 5.16 8.46
CA ALA A 27 -0.45 5.91 7.99
C ALA A 27 0.24 5.23 6.80
N LEU A 28 0.43 3.91 6.88
CA LEU A 28 1.05 3.12 5.83
C LEU A 28 0.18 3.06 4.58
N SER A 29 -1.14 2.90 4.71
CA SER A 29 -2.06 2.85 3.55
C SER A 29 -1.99 4.11 2.70
N THR A 30 -1.98 5.28 3.35
CA THR A 30 -1.80 6.58 2.68
C THR A 30 -0.42 6.68 2.05
N SER A 31 0.61 6.27 2.78
CA SER A 31 2.00 6.34 2.34
C SER A 31 2.24 5.51 1.07
N VAL A 32 1.79 4.24 1.05
CA VAL A 32 1.97 3.34 -0.10
C VAL A 32 1.10 3.74 -1.29
N PHE A 33 -0.09 4.27 -1.04
CA PHE A 33 -0.96 4.81 -2.10
C PHE A 33 -0.25 5.94 -2.85
N VAL A 34 0.38 6.86 -2.13
CA VAL A 34 1.13 8.00 -2.68
C VAL A 34 2.45 7.55 -3.34
N MET A 35 3.16 6.57 -2.77
CA MET A 35 4.41 6.04 -3.34
C MET A 35 4.23 5.34 -4.69
N GLY A 36 3.02 4.84 -4.96
CA GLY A 36 2.70 4.05 -6.14
C GLY A 36 3.04 2.57 -5.98
N PRO A 37 2.52 1.70 -6.87
CA PRO A 37 2.44 0.27 -6.61
C PRO A 37 3.80 -0.42 -6.43
N THR A 38 4.77 -0.11 -7.30
CA THR A 38 6.09 -0.77 -7.27
C THR A 38 6.93 -0.34 -6.06
N ARG A 39 6.95 0.96 -5.75
CA ARG A 39 7.72 1.48 -4.60
C ARG A 39 7.04 1.12 -3.28
N GLY A 40 5.72 1.28 -3.21
CA GLY A 40 4.94 0.90 -2.02
C GLY A 40 5.07 -0.59 -1.70
N MET A 41 5.02 -1.46 -2.70
CA MET A 41 5.21 -2.90 -2.50
C MET A 41 6.61 -3.24 -1.95
N ARG A 42 7.65 -2.60 -2.49
CA ARG A 42 9.03 -2.78 -1.99
C ARG A 42 9.18 -2.30 -0.55
N PHE A 43 8.60 -1.15 -0.24
CA PHE A 43 8.62 -0.57 1.10
C PHE A 43 7.94 -1.48 2.13
N ILE A 44 6.74 -1.98 1.83
CA ILE A 44 6.02 -2.89 2.73
C ILE A 44 6.78 -4.21 2.91
N ASN A 45 7.29 -4.82 1.84
CA ASN A 45 8.08 -6.06 1.97
C ASN A 45 9.38 -5.87 2.79
N SER A 46 9.87 -4.63 2.94
CA SER A 46 11.01 -4.30 3.81
C SER A 46 10.59 -3.86 5.23
N THR A 47 9.30 -3.71 5.49
CA THR A 47 8.76 -3.27 6.77
C THR A 47 8.27 -4.49 7.56
N PRO A 48 8.92 -4.85 8.69
CA PRO A 48 8.52 -6.01 9.46
C PRO A 48 7.05 -5.94 9.92
N GLN A 49 6.39 -7.10 9.96
CA GLN A 49 5.03 -7.26 10.49
C GLN A 49 3.96 -6.40 9.78
N CYS A 50 4.23 -5.98 8.54
CA CYS A 50 3.31 -5.21 7.73
C CYS A 50 3.07 -5.91 6.40
N GLU A 51 1.82 -5.97 5.96
CA GLU A 51 1.44 -6.56 4.68
C GLU A 51 0.46 -5.61 3.96
N CYS A 52 0.46 -5.61 2.62
CA CYS A 52 -0.44 -4.80 1.82
C CYS A 52 -0.99 -5.50 0.58
N LEU A 53 -2.17 -5.05 0.18
CA LEU A 53 -2.79 -5.33 -1.11
C LEU A 53 -3.04 -4.00 -1.82
N LEU A 54 -2.52 -3.87 -3.03
CA LEU A 54 -2.68 -2.70 -3.87
C LEU A 54 -3.49 -3.06 -5.11
N ILE A 55 -4.53 -2.27 -5.40
CA ILE A 55 -5.25 -2.31 -6.66
C ILE A 55 -4.74 -1.14 -7.49
N THR A 56 -4.10 -1.45 -8.61
CA THR A 56 -3.58 -0.45 -9.54
C THR A 56 -4.67 0.09 -10.46
N ARG A 57 -4.46 1.25 -11.06
CA ARG A 57 -5.38 1.82 -12.06
C ARG A 57 -5.53 0.98 -13.34
N LYS A 58 -4.63 0.02 -13.56
CA LYS A 58 -4.70 -0.98 -14.63
C LYS A 58 -5.42 -2.26 -14.19
N ASN A 59 -6.21 -2.22 -13.12
CA ASN A 59 -6.91 -3.36 -12.50
C ASN A 59 -6.02 -4.54 -12.11
N LYS A 60 -4.70 -4.34 -11.95
CA LYS A 60 -3.80 -5.35 -11.38
C LYS A 60 -3.86 -5.31 -9.87
N ILE A 61 -3.95 -6.49 -9.26
CA ILE A 61 -3.82 -6.70 -7.81
C ILE A 61 -2.38 -7.10 -7.53
N LEU A 62 -1.72 -6.33 -6.67
CA LEU A 62 -0.39 -6.66 -6.13
C LEU A 62 -0.52 -6.96 -4.65
N LYS A 63 0.19 -7.99 -4.18
CA LYS A 63 0.18 -8.45 -2.79
C LYS A 63 1.62 -8.51 -2.28
N SER A 64 1.84 -8.10 -1.05
CA SER A 64 3.11 -8.32 -0.35
C SER A 64 3.32 -9.80 -0.06
N GLY A 65 4.57 -10.16 0.24
CA GLY A 65 4.98 -11.57 0.32
C GLY A 65 4.21 -12.40 1.35
N GLY A 66 3.81 -11.80 2.47
CA GLY A 66 3.08 -12.46 3.56
C GLY A 66 1.56 -12.26 3.53
N TRP A 67 0.98 -11.67 2.47
CA TRP A 67 -0.48 -11.45 2.35
C TRP A 67 -1.31 -12.75 2.27
N THR A 68 -0.69 -13.93 2.28
CA THR A 68 -1.36 -15.23 2.15
C THR A 68 -2.27 -15.60 3.32
N ASN A 69 -2.06 -15.03 4.52
CA ASN A 69 -2.80 -15.38 5.74
C ASN A 69 -3.76 -14.29 6.24
N VAL A 70 -3.99 -13.24 5.46
CA VAL A 70 -4.96 -12.20 5.82
C VAL A 70 -6.32 -12.63 5.29
N ALA A 71 -7.19 -13.12 6.19
CA ALA A 71 -8.59 -13.37 5.86
C ALA A 71 -9.26 -12.05 5.42
N ILE A 72 -9.96 -12.09 4.29
CA ILE A 72 -10.88 -11.03 3.85
C ILE A 72 -12.28 -11.45 4.28
#